data_AF-A0A849VGV1-F1
#
_entry.id   AF-A0A849VGV1-F1
#
_cell.length_a   1.000
_cell.length_b   1.000
_cell.length_c   1.000
_cell.angle_alpha   90.00
_cell.angle_beta   90.00
_cell.angle_gamma   90.00
#
_symmetry.space_group_name_H-M   'P 1'
#
loop_
_entity.id
_entity.type
_entity.pdbx_description
1 polymer ?
#
loop_
_entity_poly.entity_id
_entity_poly.type
_entity_poly.pdbx_seq_one_letter_code
_entity_poly.pdbx_strand_id
1 'polypeptide(L)'
;MSILTCIAKLTAKEEYKQTVQSELKKLVLPTRQEAGCISYDMHIDNDNDTVFMFYERWEKEQDLDNHLESSNIKHCFEMIGDMLESVDISRLTKVVG
;
A
#
# COMPACT_ATOMS: atom_id res chain seq x y z
N MET A 1 15.74 6.86 16.82
CA MET A 1 15.08 6.79 15.51
C MET A 1 13.85 5.94 15.67
N SER A 2 12.67 6.44 15.28
CA SER A 2 11.39 5.71 15.37
C SER A 2 11.04 5.11 14.01
N ILE A 3 10.53 3.88 14.02
CA ILE A 3 9.96 3.22 12.83
C ILE A 3 8.79 4.07 12.30
N LEU A 4 8.76 4.30 10.99
CA LEU A 4 7.63 4.93 10.32
C LEU A 4 6.55 3.87 10.06
N THR A 5 5.30 4.19 10.38
CA THR A 5 4.14 3.40 9.96
C THR A 5 3.44 4.11 8.80
N CYS A 6 3.14 3.41 7.73
CA CYS A 6 2.29 3.89 6.64
C CYS A 6 0.98 3.10 6.65
N ILE A 7 -0.15 3.80 6.52
CA ILE A 7 -1.43 3.18 6.19
C ILE A 7 -1.86 3.74 4.83
N ALA A 8 -1.87 2.89 3.81
CA ALA A 8 -2.43 3.23 2.50
C ALA A 8 -3.80 2.57 2.35
N LYS A 9 -4.84 3.37 2.16
CA LYS A 9 -6.19 2.91 1.89
C LYS A 9 -6.51 3.19 0.43
N LEU A 10 -6.94 2.16 -0.30
CA LEU A 10 -7.35 2.26 -1.69
C LEU A 10 -8.79 1.79 -1.81
N THR A 11 -9.63 2.58 -2.45
CA THR A 11 -11.02 2.20 -2.77
C THR A 11 -11.09 1.96 -4.27
N ALA A 12 -11.43 0.74 -4.67
CA ALA A 12 -11.68 0.40 -6.07
C ALA A 12 -13.11 0.81 -6.47
N LYS A 13 -13.32 1.12 -7.75
CA LYS A 13 -14.66 1.10 -8.32
C LYS A 13 -15.18 -0.34 -8.31
N GLU A 14 -16.46 -0.52 -8.00
CA GLU A 14 -17.09 -1.84 -7.78
C GLU A 14 -16.79 -2.83 -8.92
N GLU A 15 -16.89 -2.39 -10.17
CA GLU A 15 -16.71 -3.22 -11.36
C GLU A 15 -15.26 -3.71 -11.57
N TYR A 16 -14.27 -3.09 -10.91
CA TYR A 16 -12.85 -3.41 -11.06
C TYR A 16 -12.22 -4.04 -9.82
N LYS A 17 -12.97 -4.28 -8.75
CA LYS A 17 -12.41 -4.74 -7.45
C LYS A 17 -11.51 -5.98 -7.55
N GLN A 18 -11.86 -6.95 -8.40
CA GLN A 18 -11.06 -8.16 -8.60
C GLN A 18 -9.72 -7.87 -9.30
N THR A 19 -9.74 -7.01 -10.33
CA THR A 19 -8.54 -6.59 -11.06
C THR A 19 -7.62 -5.80 -10.13
N VAL A 20 -8.16 -4.82 -9.40
CA VAL A 20 -7.42 -4.03 -8.42
C VAL A 20 -6.80 -4.94 -7.36
N GLN A 21 -7.56 -5.86 -6.78
CA GLN A 21 -7.03 -6.80 -5.78
C GLN A 21 -5.88 -7.65 -6.34
N SER A 22 -6.01 -8.14 -7.58
CA SER A 22 -4.99 -8.94 -8.24
C SER A 22 -3.70 -8.15 -8.44
N GLU A 23 -3.77 -6.92 -8.94
CA GLU A 23 -2.59 -6.08 -9.15
C GLU A 23 -1.93 -5.66 -7.83
N LEU A 24 -2.73 -5.29 -6.83
CA LEU A 24 -2.21 -4.94 -5.50
C LEU A 24 -1.50 -6.10 -4.80
N LYS A 25 -1.98 -7.35 -4.96
CA LYS A 25 -1.31 -8.54 -4.42
C LYS A 25 0.09 -8.74 -4.97
N LYS A 26 0.35 -8.31 -6.22
CA LYS A 26 1.68 -8.46 -6.86
C LYS A 26 2.74 -7.56 -6.21
N LEU A 27 2.34 -6.50 -5.51
CA LEU A 27 3.26 -5.60 -4.80
C LEU A 27 3.87 -6.26 -3.55
N VAL A 28 3.17 -7.19 -2.90
CA VAL A 28 3.52 -7.67 -1.56
C VAL A 28 4.91 -8.31 -1.49
N LEU A 29 5.20 -9.27 -2.37
CA LEU A 29 6.49 -9.97 -2.35
C LEU A 29 7.68 -9.07 -2.71
N PRO A 30 7.66 -8.29 -3.81
CA PRO A 30 8.78 -7.42 -4.15
C PRO A 30 8.96 -6.31 -3.11
N THR A 31 7.90 -5.73 -2.56
CA THR A 31 8.04 -4.66 -1.56
C THR A 31 8.65 -5.13 -0.25
N ARG A 32 8.35 -6.36 0.17
CA ARG A 32 9.02 -6.98 1.33
C ARG A 32 10.53 -7.19 1.14
N GLN A 33 11.04 -7.09 -0.08
CA GLN A 33 12.47 -7.17 -0.40
C GLN A 33 13.12 -5.79 -0.52
N GLU A 34 12.34 -4.71 -0.46
CA GLU A 34 12.87 -3.35 -0.54
C GLU A 34 13.67 -3.01 0.72
N ALA A 35 14.73 -2.22 0.54
CA ALA A 35 15.56 -1.77 1.64
C ALA A 35 14.73 -0.97 2.66
N GLY A 36 14.88 -1.28 3.94
CA GLY A 36 14.16 -0.60 5.02
C GLY A 36 12.70 -1.04 5.21
N CYS A 37 12.14 -1.93 4.38
CA CYS A 37 10.82 -2.50 4.61
C CYS A 37 10.86 -3.50 5.78
N ILE A 38 10.15 -3.19 6.88
CA ILE A 38 10.05 -4.05 8.07
C ILE A 38 8.82 -4.97 7.97
N SER A 39 7.69 -4.44 7.52
CA SER A 39 6.49 -5.23 7.23
C SER A 39 5.66 -4.53 6.17
N TYR A 40 4.95 -5.33 5.37
CA TYR A 40 4.08 -4.85 4.32
C TYR A 40 2.94 -5.85 4.17
N ASP A 41 1.78 -5.49 4.72
CA ASP A 41 0.64 -6.39 4.86
C ASP A 41 -0.59 -5.78 4.19
N MET A 42 -1.12 -6.52 3.21
CA MET A 42 -2.33 -6.16 2.49
C MET A 42 -3.55 -6.76 3.19
N HIS A 43 -4.59 -5.95 3.33
CA HIS A 43 -5.88 -6.30 3.92
C HIS A 43 -7.00 -5.92 2.94
N ILE A 44 -8.13 -6.58 3.10
CA ILE A 44 -9.41 -6.18 2.50
C ILE A 44 -10.35 -5.87 3.66
N ASP A 45 -11.16 -4.84 3.51
CA ASP A 45 -12.19 -4.51 4.48
C ASP A 45 -13.30 -5.59 4.48
N ASN A 46 -13.78 -5.96 5.67
CA ASN A 46 -14.78 -7.03 5.81
C ASN A 46 -16.21 -6.55 5.50
N ASP A 47 -16.47 -5.25 5.65
CA ASP A 47 -17.78 -4.64 5.42
C ASP A 47 -17.88 -4.09 3.99
N ASN A 48 -16.74 -3.78 3.35
CA ASN A 48 -16.69 -3.33 1.97
C ASN A 48 -15.52 -3.95 1.17
N ASP A 49 -15.81 -4.94 0.34
CA ASP A 49 -14.80 -5.67 -0.45
C ASP A 49 -14.17 -4.87 -1.62
N THR A 50 -14.55 -3.60 -1.80
CA THR A 50 -13.84 -2.66 -2.69
C THR A 50 -12.71 -1.91 -2.00
N VAL A 51 -12.60 -2.00 -0.67
CA VAL A 51 -11.60 -1.28 0.12
C VAL A 51 -10.44 -2.20 0.47
N PHE A 52 -9.25 -1.79 0.07
CA PHE A 52 -7.99 -2.45 0.39
C PHE A 52 -7.14 -1.54 1.29
N MET A 53 -6.45 -2.14 2.26
CA MET A 53 -5.57 -1.40 3.16
C MET A 53 -4.20 -2.06 3.26
N PHE A 54 -3.15 -1.26 3.11
CA PHE A 54 -1.80 -1.65 3.43
C PHE A 54 -1.41 -1.11 4.80
N TYR A 55 -0.94 -2.01 5.65
CA TYR A 55 -0.20 -1.67 6.85
C TYR A 55 1.27 -1.90 6.58
N GLU A 56 2.04 -0.83 6.62
CA GLU A 56 3.45 -0.87 6.26
C GLU A 56 4.28 -0.29 7.39
N ARG A 57 5.46 -0.87 7.61
CA ARG A 57 6.46 -0.33 8.53
C ARG A 57 7.79 -0.21 7.82
N TRP A 58 8.40 0.94 8.00
CA TRP A 58 9.64 1.33 7.34
C TRP A 58 10.67 1.78 8.37
N GLU A 59 11.94 1.47 8.15
CA GLU A 59 13.03 1.90 9.04
C GLU A 59 13.09 3.42 9.13
N LYS A 60 12.93 4.13 8.00
CA LYS A 60 12.98 5.58 7.89
C LYS A 60 12.01 6.11 6.83
N GLU A 61 11.75 7.41 6.87
CA GLU A 61 10.90 8.10 5.90
C GLU A 61 11.41 7.99 4.46
N GLN A 62 12.72 8.09 4.27
CA GLN A 62 13.35 7.94 2.96
C GLN A 62 13.08 6.58 2.31
N ASP A 63 12.95 5.51 3.11
CA ASP A 63 12.69 4.17 2.58
C ASP A 63 11.26 4.10 2.00
N LEU A 64 10.27 4.71 2.68
CA LEU A 64 8.92 4.87 2.15
C LEU A 64 8.90 5.77 0.90
N ASP A 65 9.67 6.86 0.89
CA ASP A 65 9.73 7.74 -0.28
C ASP A 65 10.29 6.99 -1.51
N ASN A 66 11.36 6.20 -1.32
CA ASN A 66 11.91 5.35 -2.36
C ASN A 66 10.89 4.30 -2.84
N HIS A 67 10.11 3.72 -1.92
CA HIS A 67 9.05 2.77 -2.23
C HIS A 67 7.98 3.40 -3.15
N LEU A 68 7.49 4.58 -2.80
CA LEU A 68 6.47 5.30 -3.58
C LEU A 68 6.98 5.69 -4.97
N GLU A 69 8.30 5.86 -5.14
CA GLU A 69 8.93 6.12 -6.43
C GLU A 69 9.36 4.86 -7.20
N SER A 70 9.20 3.67 -6.61
CA SER A 70 9.64 2.41 -7.20
C SER A 70 8.91 2.09 -8.51
N SER A 71 9.56 1.31 -9.37
CA SER A 71 8.97 0.85 -10.63
C SER A 71 7.74 -0.03 -10.40
N ASN A 72 7.74 -0.83 -9.33
CA ASN A 72 6.61 -1.70 -8.99
C ASN A 72 5.35 -0.89 -8.67
N ILE A 73 5.49 0.17 -7.86
CA ILE A 73 4.39 1.07 -7.51
C ILE A 73 3.91 1.83 -8.74
N LYS A 74 4.83 2.48 -9.48
CA LYS A 74 4.47 3.22 -10.71
C LYS A 74 3.72 2.34 -11.71
N HIS A 75 4.23 1.15 -12.00
CA HIS A 75 3.58 0.23 -12.94
C HIS A 75 2.20 -0.23 -12.45
N CYS A 76 2.05 -0.49 -11.15
CA CYS A 76 0.76 -0.86 -10.59
C CYS A 76 -0.26 0.28 -10.77
N PHE A 77 0.10 1.51 -10.42
CA PHE A 77 -0.79 2.67 -10.54
C PHE A 77 -1.07 3.08 -12.00
N GLU A 78 -0.15 2.84 -12.93
CA GLU A 78 -0.43 2.95 -14.37
C GLU A 78 -1.52 1.97 -14.80
N MET A 79 -1.54 0.75 -14.25
CA MET A 79 -2.52 -0.28 -14.58
C MET A 79 -3.89 -0.05 -13.94
N ILE A 80 -3.92 0.38 -12.66
CA ILE A 80 -5.16 0.45 -11.88
C ILE A 80 -5.66 1.86 -11.60
N GLY A 81 -4.92 2.92 -11.96
CA GLY A 81 -5.25 4.30 -11.56
C GLY A 81 -6.68 4.72 -11.91
N ASP A 82 -7.12 4.44 -13.13
CA ASP A 82 -8.50 4.75 -13.58
C ASP A 82 -9.58 3.82 -13.00
N MET A 83 -9.16 2.75 -12.31
CA MET A 83 -10.03 1.77 -11.66
C MET A 83 -10.28 2.11 -10.18
N LEU A 84 -9.60 3.11 -9.64
CA LEU A 84 -9.72 3.54 -8.25
C LEU A 84 -10.69 4.72 -8.12
N GLU A 85 -11.43 4.74 -7.01
CA GLU A 85 -12.22 5.89 -6.57
C GLU A 85 -11.41 6.82 -5.68
N SER A 86 -10.59 6.26 -4.78
CA SER A 86 -9.74 7.04 -3.87
C SER A 86 -8.47 6.31 -3.49
N VAL A 87 -7.46 7.09 -3.12
CA VAL A 87 -6.20 6.64 -2.54
C VAL A 87 -5.85 7.60 -1.41
N ASP A 88 -5.75 7.08 -0.19
CA ASP A 88 -5.45 7.86 1.01
C ASP A 88 -4.20 7.27 1.66
N ILE A 89 -3.16 8.09 1.82
CA ILE A 89 -1.88 7.67 2.43
C ILE A 89 -1.68 8.43 3.73
N SER A 90 -1.54 7.70 4.82
CA SER A 90 -1.28 8.24 6.16
C SER A 90 0.10 7.83 6.66
N ARG A 91 0.94 8.81 6.98
CA ARG A 91 2.25 8.62 7.62
C ARG A 91 2.13 8.83 9.12
N LEU A 92 2.44 7.80 9.91
CA LEU A 92 2.10 7.71 11.33
C LEU A 92 3.31 7.35 12.18
N THR A 93 3.36 7.92 13.39
CA THR A 93 4.30 7.52 14.45
C THR A 93 3.56 6.69 15.48
N LYS A 94 4.07 5.48 15.79
CA LYS A 94 3.52 4.64 16.87
C LYS A 94 3.75 5.33 18.22
N VAL A 95 2.69 5.65 18.94
CA VAL A 95 2.76 6.27 20.28
C VAL A 95 2.81 5.21 21.39
N VAL A 96 2.08 4.09 21.23
CA VAL A 96 1.99 3.01 22.23
C VAL A 96 1.70 1.66 21.56
N GLY A 97 2.14 0.58 22.22
CA GLY A 97 1.76 -0.82 21.97
C GLY A 97 2.94 -1.76 21.79
#